data_AF-A0A937VTU4-F1
#
_entry.id   AF-A0A937VTU4-F1
#
_cell.length_a   1.000
_cell.length_b   1.000
_cell.length_c   1.000
_cell.angle_alpha   90.00
_cell.angle_beta   90.00
_cell.angle_gamma   90.00
#
_symmetry.space_group_name_H-M   'P 1'
#
loop_
_entity.id
_entity.type
_entity.pdbx_description
1 polymer ?
#
loop_
_entity_poly.entity_id
_entity_poly.type
_entity_poly.pdbx_seq_one_letter_code
_entity_poly.pdbx_strand_id
1 'polypeptide(L)' 'MKLIHKKTGCVIAEQKGDQIYINDPFIEAEIKLKGIAIPSFLSENFEGKSIVRMGDPLFNKAFKTVYLQFNLKKDAFSWE' A
#
# COMPACT_ATOMS: atom_id res chain seq x y z
N MET A 1 -12.38 3.90 4.92
CA MET A 1 -11.21 4.59 5.50
C MET A 1 -10.36 5.12 4.35
N LYS A 2 -9.85 6.34 4.43
CA LYS A 2 -9.09 7.03 3.40
C LYS A 2 -7.67 7.24 3.89
N LEU A 3 -6.69 7.04 3.01
CA LEU A 3 -5.31 7.42 3.25
C LEU A 3 -5.12 8.85 2.75
N ILE A 4 -4.86 9.78 3.66
CA ILE A 4 -4.76 11.20 3.39
C ILE A 4 -3.31 11.64 3.59
N HIS A 5 -2.77 12.41 2.64
CA HIS A 5 -1.50 13.09 2.83
C HIS A 5 -1.69 14.32 3.73
N LYS A 6 -1.11 14.30 4.93
CA LYS A 6 -1.38 15.27 6.01
C LYS A 6 -1.08 16.71 5.64
N LYS A 7 -0.12 16.96 4.75
CA LYS A 7 0.24 18.34 4.36
C LYS A 7 -0.69 18.94 3.30
N THR A 8 -1.23 18.12 2.41
CA THR A 8 -2.00 18.60 1.24
C THR A 8 -3.49 18.30 1.36
N GLY A 9 -3.89 17.43 2.29
CA GLY A 9 -5.26 16.94 2.40
C GLY A 9 -5.68 16.01 1.25
N CYS A 10 -4.77 15.66 0.33
CA CYS A 10 -5.08 14.83 -0.81
C CYS A 10 -5.34 13.39 -0.36
N VAL A 11 -6.42 12.79 -0.86
CA VAL A 11 -6.73 11.37 -0.68
C VAL A 11 -5.95 10.56 -1.70
N ILE A 12 -5.07 9.70 -1.22
CA ILE A 12 -4.15 8.91 -2.03
C ILE A 12 -4.69 7.50 -2.27
N ALA A 13 -5.39 6.95 -1.29
CA ALA A 13 -6.04 5.66 -1.40
C ALA A 13 -7.31 5.63 -0.54
N GLU A 14 -8.23 4.75 -0.89
CA GLU A 14 -9.46 4.49 -0.15
C GLU A 14 -9.60 2.99 0.09
N GLN A 15 -9.83 2.61 1.34
CA GLN A 15 -10.22 1.26 1.68
C GLN A 15 -11.75 1.16 1.74
N LYS A 16 -12.30 0.26 0.92
CA LYS A 16 -13.71 -0.14 0.93
C LYS A 16 -13.77 -1.66 1.14
N GLY A 17 -14.20 -2.08 2.32
CA GLY A 17 -14.11 -3.50 2.73
C GLY A 17 -12.65 -3.96 2.80
N ASP A 18 -12.36 -5.11 2.19
CA ASP A 18 -11.00 -5.68 2.13
C ASP A 18 -10.14 -5.11 0.99
N GLN A 19 -10.72 -4.29 0.12
CA GLN A 19 -10.03 -3.74 -1.04
C GLN A 19 -9.51 -2.33 -0.79
N ILE A 20 -8.32 -2.06 -1.30
CA ILE A 20 -7.73 -0.72 -1.37
C ILE A 20 -7.79 -0.25 -2.83
N TYR A 21 -8.37 0.93 -3.01
CA TYR A 21 -8.45 1.68 -4.25
C TYR A 21 -7.42 2.79 -4.18
N ILE A 22 -6.48 2.83 -5.13
CA ILE A 22 -5.45 3.88 -5.16
C ILE A 22 -5.94 4.98 -6.09
N ASN A 23 -6.07 6.19 -5.56
CA ASN A 23 -6.55 7.37 -6.29
C ASN A 23 -5.41 8.18 -6.90
N ASP A 24 -4.19 8.05 -6.36
CA ASP A 24 -3.01 8.69 -6.93
C ASP A 24 -2.53 7.91 -8.18
N PRO A 25 -2.52 8.52 -9.38
CA PRO A 25 -2.24 7.82 -10.62
C PRO A 25 -0.78 7.34 -10.72
N PHE A 26 0.16 8.01 -10.06
CA PHE A 26 1.57 7.61 -10.09
C PHE A 26 1.81 6.39 -9.21
N ILE A 27 1.24 6.40 -8.01
CA ILE A 27 1.29 5.26 -7.08
C ILE A 27 0.53 4.08 -7.67
N GLU A 28 -0.62 4.32 -8.28
CA GLU A 28 -1.41 3.25 -8.91
C GLU A 28 -0.63 2.61 -10.06
N ALA A 29 -0.03 3.41 -10.96
CA ALA A 29 0.76 2.91 -12.07
C ALA A 29 1.99 2.13 -11.59
N GLU A 30 2.69 2.63 -10.57
CA GLU A 30 3.85 1.94 -9.99
C GLU A 30 3.47 0.57 -9.43
N ILE A 31 2.41 0.52 -8.63
CA ILE A 31 1.96 -0.72 -7.98
C ILE A 31 1.39 -1.71 -9.02
N LYS A 32 0.68 -1.24 -10.04
CA LYS A 32 0.22 -2.10 -11.15
C LYS A 32 1.40 -2.71 -11.91
N LEU A 33 2.46 -1.93 -12.13
CA LEU A 33 3.63 -2.38 -12.89
C LEU A 33 4.53 -3.33 -12.08
N LYS A 34 4.86 -2.96 -10.83
CA LYS A 34 5.89 -3.64 -10.04
C LYS A 34 5.34 -4.53 -8.93
N GLY A 35 4.11 -4.28 -8.48
CA GLY A 35 3.59 -4.82 -7.22
C GLY A 35 4.30 -4.22 -6.00
N ILE A 36 3.99 -4.77 -4.82
CA ILE A 36 4.61 -4.40 -3.56
C ILE A 36 5.69 -5.44 -3.26
N ALA A 37 6.96 -5.04 -3.35
CA ALA A 37 8.08 -5.90 -2.97
C ALA A 37 8.10 -6.11 -1.45
N ILE A 38 8.11 -7.37 -1.01
CA ILE A 38 8.15 -7.75 0.40
C ILE A 38 9.62 -7.97 0.80
N PRO A 39 10.14 -7.22 1.77
CA PRO A 39 11.48 -7.47 2.30
C PRO A 39 11.62 -8.90 2.82
N SER A 40 12.80 -9.51 2.62
CA SER A 40 13.05 -10.92 2.97
C SER A 40 12.70 -11.24 4.43
N PHE A 41 12.98 -10.31 5.35
CA PHE A 41 12.69 -10.45 6.78
C PHE A 41 11.19 -10.39 7.14
N LEU A 42 10.33 -9.98 6.22
CA LEU A 42 8.87 -10.01 6.37
C LEU A 42 8.22 -11.14 5.56
N SER A 43 8.97 -11.89 4.75
CA SER A 43 8.41 -12.87 3.81
C SER A 43 7.49 -13.90 4.49
N GLU A 44 7.82 -14.39 5.69
CA GLU A 44 6.98 -15.31 6.45
C GLU A 44 5.60 -14.72 6.79
N ASN A 45 5.52 -13.41 7.07
CA ASN A 45 4.26 -12.71 7.31
C ASN A 45 3.38 -12.58 6.05
N PHE A 46 3.93 -12.93 4.89
CA PHE A 46 3.30 -12.85 3.58
C PHE A 46 3.36 -14.19 2.85
N GLU A 47 3.34 -15.32 3.58
CA GLU A 47 3.28 -16.67 3.02
C GLU A 47 4.48 -16.99 2.10
N GLY A 48 5.65 -16.42 2.40
CA GLY A 48 6.87 -16.58 1.60
C GLY A 48 6.89 -15.76 0.32
N LYS A 49 5.88 -14.91 0.05
CA LYS A 49 5.84 -14.08 -1.15
C LYS A 49 6.91 -12.99 -1.10
N SER A 50 7.65 -12.85 -2.20
CA SER A 50 8.59 -11.75 -2.44
C SER A 50 7.92 -10.52 -3.05
N ILE A 51 6.77 -10.71 -3.71
CA ILE A 51 5.97 -9.64 -4.34
C ILE A 51 4.48 -9.92 -4.10
N VAL A 52 3.74 -8.90 -3.71
CA VAL A 52 2.28 -8.94 -3.57
C VAL A 52 1.66 -7.98 -4.60
N ARG A 53 0.72 -8.46 -5.42
CA ARG A 53 0.10 -7.69 -6.50
C ARG A 53 -1.30 -7.19 -6.13
N MET A 54 -1.83 -6.23 -6.89
CA MET A 54 -3.23 -5.85 -6.76
C MET A 54 -4.13 -7.07 -7.01
N GLY A 55 -5.13 -7.25 -6.13
CA GLY A 55 -6.02 -8.42 -6.15
C GLY A 55 -5.56 -9.59 -5.29
N ASP A 56 -4.31 -9.61 -4.80
CA ASP A 56 -3.90 -10.59 -3.79
C ASP A 56 -4.67 -10.37 -2.47
N PRO A 57 -5.07 -11.43 -1.75
CA PRO A 57 -5.66 -11.31 -0.41
C PRO A 57 -4.77 -10.56 0.58
N LEU A 58 -3.46 -10.66 0.38
CA LEU A 58 -2.45 -10.02 1.22
C LEU A 58 -2.16 -8.56 0.83
N PHE A 59 -2.78 -8.05 -0.25
CA PHE A 59 -2.47 -6.72 -0.80
C PHE A 59 -2.71 -5.61 0.23
N ASN A 60 -3.84 -5.63 0.93
CA ASN A 60 -4.19 -4.62 1.93
C ASN A 60 -3.13 -4.57 3.05
N LYS A 61 -2.71 -5.75 3.54
CA LYS A 61 -1.65 -5.89 4.52
C LYS A 61 -0.33 -5.35 3.98
N ALA A 62 0.08 -5.76 2.78
CA ALA A 62 1.34 -5.35 2.16
C ALA A 62 1.39 -3.84 1.92
N PHE A 63 0.29 -3.25 1.48
CA PHE A 63 0.19 -1.81 1.26
C PHE A 63 0.39 -1.02 2.55
N LYS A 64 -0.31 -1.42 3.63
CA LYS A 64 -0.24 -0.69 4.91
C LYS A 64 1.06 -0.88 5.68
N THR A 65 1.64 -2.08 5.62
CA THR A 65 2.79 -2.45 6.47
C THR A 65 4.13 -2.29 5.75
N VAL A 66 4.15 -2.47 4.42
CA VAL A 66 5.37 -2.39 3.63
C VAL A 66 5.37 -1.12 2.79
N TYR A 67 4.42 -0.97 1.86
CA TYR A 67 4.44 0.14 0.92
C TYR A 67 4.44 1.52 1.62
N LEU A 68 3.56 1.70 2.62
CA LEU A 68 3.50 2.95 3.38
C LEU A 68 4.72 3.23 4.26
N GLN A 69 5.48 2.21 4.65
CA GLN A 69 6.64 2.39 5.53
C GLN A 69 7.94 2.58 4.76
N PHE A 70 8.12 1.84 3.67
CA PHE A 70 9.38 1.80 2.93
C PHE A 70 9.37 2.70 1.68
N ASN A 71 8.21 2.89 1.03
CA ASN A 71 8.11 3.66 -0.21
C ASN A 71 7.50 5.05 0.00
N LEU A 72 6.66 5.19 1.04
CA LEU A 72 6.08 6.47 1.42
C LEU A 72 6.61 6.90 2.79
N LYS A 73 6.71 8.21 3.02
CA LYS A 73 7.05 8.74 4.35
C LYS A 73 5.85 8.53 5.26
N LYS A 74 5.81 7.41 5.99
CA LYS A 74 4.70 7.01 6.88
C LYS A 74 4.09 8.18 7.67
N ASP A 75 4.91 9.06 8.21
CA ASP A 75 4.46 10.19 9.04
C ASP A 75 3.72 11.28 8.25
N ALA A 76 3.93 11.36 6.94
CA ALA A 76 3.25 12.28 6.04
C ALA A 76 1.83 11.82 5.66
N PHE A 77 1.41 10.60 6.01
CA PHE A 77 0.09 10.08 5.69
C PHE A 77 -0.65 9.58 6.94
N SER A 78 -1.98 9.71 6.94
CA SER A 78 -2.88 9.17 7.98
C SER A 78 -4.02 8.40 7.33
N TRP A 79 -4.43 7.32 7.98
CA TRP A 79 -5.70 6.67 7.68
C TRP A 79 -6.79 7.32 8.52
N GLU A 80 -7.82 7.85 7.86
CA GLU A 80 -8.96 8.57 8.45
C GLU A 80 -10.31 8.04 7.93
#